data_AF-A0A255ZP78-F1
#
_entry.id   AF-A0A255ZP78-F1
#
_cell.length_a   1.000
_cell.length_b   1.000
_cell.length_c   1.000
_cell.angle_alpha   90.00
_cell.angle_beta   90.00
_cell.angle_gamma   90.00
#
_symmetry.space_group_name_H-M   'P 1'
#
loop_
_entity.id
_entity.type
_entity.pdbx_description
1 polymer ?
#
loop_
_entity_poly.entity_id
_entity_poly.type
_entity_poly.pdbx_seq_one_letter_code
_entity_poly.pdbx_strand_id
1 'polypeptide(L)'
;MSFSLKELYESAEERITNPFVGSFILSFLAINWEITFTLFFGDDSYYQQVYAGSKYLFLKKQFETANYIVPLLIAIIFPLVKLLLNLLVVYFSTLANEYELKILKDKGISTNLYFDLRDKYLEKIEEAQKLVANEKHIQSENDRMRESVDLYVGNLKKLEESKNEMQQQFDKLDDVTMINGDYVLDVETSIQKKFIKFESGMLVETDAYDFKTEYYIENFCYNKKQGVVTFNKFKKDLDETMRYQNLISCRYSIFENGLEGHENGVKVKYNRR
;
A
#
# COMPACT_ATOMS: atom_id res chain seq x y z
N MET A 1 21.01 -2.67 9.02
CA MET A 1 19.79 -3.47 9.26
C MET A 1 19.85 -3.92 10.71
N SER A 2 19.24 -3.16 11.63
CA SER A 2 19.26 -3.48 13.05
C SER A 2 18.22 -4.57 13.32
N PHE A 3 18.68 -5.80 13.53
CA PHE A 3 17.83 -6.89 13.97
C PHE A 3 17.20 -6.51 15.32
N SER A 4 15.88 -6.46 15.39
CA SER A 4 15.19 -6.11 16.64
C SER A 4 15.21 -7.32 17.56
N LEU A 5 15.50 -7.12 18.86
CA LEU A 5 15.39 -8.19 19.86
C LEU A 5 13.99 -8.83 19.87
N LYS A 6 12.98 -8.08 19.44
CA LYS A 6 11.61 -8.56 19.27
C LYS A 6 11.49 -9.65 18.21
N GLU A 7 12.17 -9.48 17.06
CA GLU A 7 12.14 -10.46 15.96
C GLU A 7 12.84 -11.78 16.36
N LEU A 8 13.90 -11.68 17.18
CA LEU A 8 14.56 -12.87 17.75
C LEU A 8 13.68 -13.59 18.77
N TYR A 9 12.95 -12.84 19.61
CA TYR A 9 12.01 -13.42 20.57
C TYR A 9 10.84 -14.12 19.87
N GLU A 10 10.21 -13.45 18.89
CA GLU A 10 9.09 -14.02 18.12
C GLU A 10 9.53 -15.30 17.38
N SER A 11 10.71 -15.31 16.76
CA SER A 11 11.23 -16.51 16.10
C SER A 11 11.56 -17.65 17.09
N ALA A 12 12.02 -17.32 18.30
CA ALA A 12 12.27 -18.31 19.35
C ALA A 12 10.96 -18.88 19.91
N GLU A 13 9.95 -18.03 20.11
CA GLU A 13 8.63 -18.41 20.60
C GLU A 13 7.94 -19.38 19.63
N GLU A 14 7.96 -19.10 18.33
CA GLU A 14 7.41 -20.00 17.30
C GLU A 14 8.07 -21.39 17.34
N ARG A 15 9.40 -21.43 17.55
CA ARG A 15 10.15 -22.69 17.61
C ARG A 15 9.88 -23.46 18.90
N ILE A 16 9.80 -22.79 20.04
CA ILE A 16 9.50 -23.44 21.33
C ILE A 16 8.05 -23.94 21.37
N THR A 17 7.13 -23.24 20.68
CA THR A 17 5.72 -23.64 20.57
C THR A 17 5.55 -24.94 19.77
N ASN A 18 6.51 -25.30 18.92
CA ASN A 18 6.50 -26.61 18.28
C ASN A 18 6.65 -27.71 19.35
N PRO A 19 5.66 -28.63 19.49
CA PRO A 19 5.66 -29.64 20.56
C PRO A 19 6.91 -30.52 20.59
N PHE A 20 7.52 -30.79 19.43
CA PHE A 20 8.74 -31.58 19.33
C PHE A 20 9.96 -30.79 19.83
N VAL A 21 10.14 -29.57 19.34
CA VAL A 21 11.29 -28.72 19.71
C VAL A 21 11.19 -28.30 21.18
N GLY A 22 10.00 -27.91 21.64
CA GLY A 22 9.77 -27.57 23.04
C GLY A 22 10.01 -28.74 23.99
N SER A 23 9.50 -29.94 23.68
CA SER A 23 9.76 -31.13 24.50
C SER A 23 11.22 -31.59 24.45
N PHE A 24 11.91 -31.43 23.32
CA PHE A 24 13.36 -31.66 23.23
C PHE A 24 14.13 -30.69 24.12
N ILE A 25 13.88 -29.38 24.02
CA ILE A 25 14.57 -28.37 24.84
C ILE A 25 14.31 -28.62 26.32
N LEU A 26 13.06 -28.84 26.73
CA LEU A 26 12.71 -29.09 28.14
C LEU A 26 13.33 -30.39 28.67
N SER A 27 13.27 -31.49 27.91
CA SER A 27 13.89 -32.75 28.33
C SER A 27 15.41 -32.66 28.32
N PHE A 28 15.99 -31.92 27.37
CA PHE A 28 17.43 -31.67 27.32
C PHE A 28 17.87 -30.87 28.54
N LEU A 29 17.19 -29.77 28.88
CA LEU A 29 17.50 -28.96 30.05
C LEU A 29 17.34 -29.75 31.36
N ALA A 30 16.33 -30.61 31.47
CA ALA A 30 16.08 -31.42 32.66
C ALA A 30 17.12 -32.54 32.83
N ILE A 31 17.47 -33.25 31.76
CA ILE A 31 18.41 -34.39 31.81
C ILE A 31 19.86 -33.90 31.82
N ASN A 32 20.18 -32.91 30.99
CA ASN A 32 21.49 -32.29 30.87
C ASN A 32 21.60 -31.02 31.71
N TRP A 33 20.98 -31.00 32.89
CA TRP A 33 20.98 -29.84 33.75
C TRP A 33 22.41 -29.47 34.20
N GLU A 34 23.29 -30.46 34.40
CA GLU A 34 24.71 -30.22 34.73
C GLU A 34 25.44 -29.49 33.61
N ILE A 35 25.23 -29.88 32.35
CA ILE A 35 25.85 -29.21 31.18
C ILE A 35 25.33 -27.78 31.07
N THR A 36 24.01 -27.60 31.19
CA THR A 36 23.36 -26.29 31.11
C THR A 36 23.86 -25.37 32.22
N PHE A 37 23.88 -25.85 33.45
CA PHE A 37 24.37 -25.11 34.60
C PHE A 37 25.84 -24.75 34.44
N THR A 38 26.67 -25.70 33.99
CA THR A 38 28.09 -25.48 33.71
C THR A 38 28.31 -24.40 32.65
N LEU A 39 27.51 -24.38 31.58
CA LEU A 39 27.63 -23.40 30.51
C LEU A 39 27.32 -21.98 30.99
N PHE A 40 26.21 -21.79 31.70
CA PHE A 40 25.73 -20.46 32.10
C PHE A 40 26.35 -19.94 33.41
N PHE A 41 26.64 -20.82 34.36
CA PHE A 41 27.04 -20.44 35.72
C PHE A 41 28.37 -21.05 36.17
N GLY A 42 28.96 -21.96 35.39
CA GLY A 42 30.18 -22.65 35.78
C GLY A 42 31.43 -21.77 35.65
N ASP A 43 32.17 -21.62 36.75
CA ASP A 43 33.50 -21.01 36.80
C ASP A 43 34.61 -22.08 36.79
N ASP A 44 35.68 -21.86 36.05
CA ASP A 44 36.80 -22.81 35.90
C ASP A 44 37.45 -23.18 37.23
N SER A 45 37.45 -22.24 38.19
CA SER A 45 38.00 -22.46 39.53
C SER A 45 37.27 -23.58 40.29
N TYR A 46 35.95 -23.68 40.12
CA TYR A 46 35.12 -24.71 40.74
C TYR A 46 35.40 -26.10 40.13
N TYR A 47 35.52 -26.20 38.81
CA TYR A 47 35.75 -27.49 38.15
C TYR A 47 37.15 -28.05 38.42
N GLN A 48 38.15 -27.17 38.56
CA GLN A 48 39.49 -27.60 38.95
C GLN A 48 39.52 -28.20 40.36
N GLN A 49 38.74 -27.64 41.29
CA GLN A 49 38.66 -28.14 42.67
C GLN A 49 37.82 -29.41 42.81
N VAL A 50 36.66 -29.47 42.14
CA VAL A 50 35.67 -30.55 42.34
C VAL A 50 35.94 -31.74 41.42
N TYR A 51 36.33 -31.51 40.17
CA TYR A 51 36.46 -32.55 39.15
C TYR A 51 37.91 -32.81 38.73
N ALA A 52 38.89 -32.20 39.41
CA ALA A 52 40.32 -32.32 39.12
C ALA A 52 40.66 -32.09 37.63
N GLY A 53 39.92 -31.18 36.98
CA GLY A 53 40.02 -30.95 35.54
C GLY A 53 39.45 -29.60 35.13
N SER A 54 39.60 -29.22 33.86
CA SER A 54 39.02 -27.99 33.34
C SER A 54 37.53 -28.15 33.02
N LYS A 55 36.78 -27.05 33.05
CA LYS A 55 35.39 -26.98 32.56
C LYS A 55 35.23 -27.59 31.17
N TYR A 56 36.20 -27.34 30.29
CA TYR A 56 36.25 -27.91 28.94
C TYR A 56 36.28 -29.44 28.96
N LEU A 57 37.11 -30.05 29.82
CA LEU A 57 37.24 -31.50 29.90
C LEU A 57 35.95 -32.15 30.44
N PHE A 58 35.31 -31.50 31.42
CA PHE A 58 34.01 -31.93 31.93
C PHE A 58 32.93 -31.89 30.84
N LEU A 59 32.80 -30.77 30.12
CA LEU A 59 31.85 -30.64 29.02
C LEU A 59 32.10 -31.66 27.91
N LYS A 60 33.37 -31.81 27.49
CA LYS A 60 33.75 -32.78 26.45
C LYS A 60 33.31 -34.19 26.82
N LYS A 61 33.57 -34.64 28.05
CA LYS A 61 33.15 -35.95 28.54
C LYS A 61 31.63 -36.13 28.50
N GLN A 62 30.88 -35.11 28.92
CA GLN A 62 29.41 -35.15 28.94
C GLN A 62 28.79 -35.15 27.52
N PHE A 63 29.45 -34.54 26.54
CA PHE A 63 29.02 -34.61 25.14
C PHE A 63 29.37 -35.96 24.48
N GLU A 64 30.50 -36.57 24.86
CA GLU A 64 30.95 -37.88 24.34
C GLU A 64 30.06 -39.04 24.81
N THR A 65 29.43 -38.95 25.99
CA THR A 65 28.53 -39.99 26.53
C THR A 65 27.16 -40.08 25.86
N ALA A 66 26.96 -39.41 24.71
CA ALA A 66 25.73 -39.44 23.93
C ALA A 66 24.47 -39.00 24.70
N ASN A 67 24.62 -38.06 25.63
CA ASN A 67 23.55 -37.56 26.50
C ASN A 67 22.42 -36.77 25.76
N TYR A 68 22.49 -36.66 24.44
CA TYR A 68 21.44 -36.07 23.59
C TYR A 68 20.40 -37.09 23.09
N ILE A 69 20.69 -38.40 23.15
CA ILE A 69 19.78 -39.44 22.66
C ILE A 69 18.52 -39.53 23.52
N VAL A 70 18.65 -39.47 24.85
CA VAL A 70 17.51 -39.60 25.76
C VAL A 70 16.52 -38.42 25.61
N PRO A 71 16.96 -37.14 25.60
CA PRO A 71 16.09 -36.01 25.26
C PRO A 71 15.42 -36.14 23.90
N LEU A 72 16.13 -36.64 22.89
CA LEU A 72 15.57 -36.86 21.56
C LEU A 72 14.46 -37.92 21.57
N LEU A 73 14.67 -39.04 22.27
CA LEU A 73 13.64 -40.07 22.42
C LEU A 73 12.41 -39.54 23.16
N ILE A 74 12.62 -38.75 24.22
CA ILE A 74 11.51 -38.09 24.94
C ILE A 74 10.76 -37.13 24.02
N ALA A 75 11.46 -36.36 23.20
CA ALA A 75 10.83 -35.43 22.25
C ALA A 75 9.95 -36.14 21.21
N ILE A 76 10.30 -37.36 20.82
CA ILE A 76 9.49 -38.20 19.92
C ILE A 76 8.31 -38.83 20.67
N ILE A 77 8.54 -39.36 21.87
CA ILE A 77 7.54 -40.12 22.64
C ILE A 77 6.50 -39.18 23.28
N PHE A 78 6.88 -37.99 23.73
CA PHE A 78 6.01 -37.09 24.47
C PHE A 78 4.75 -36.65 23.69
N PRO A 79 4.83 -36.25 22.40
CA PRO A 79 3.63 -35.99 21.59
C PRO A 79 2.70 -37.21 21.48
N LEU A 80 3.26 -38.42 21.38
CA LEU A 80 2.48 -39.67 21.32
C LEU A 80 1.76 -39.96 22.64
N VAL A 81 2.44 -39.76 23.76
CA VAL A 81 1.84 -39.89 25.10
C VAL A 81 0.74 -38.86 25.29
N LYS A 82 0.95 -37.60 24.88
CA LYS A 82 -0.07 -36.55 24.94
C LYS A 82 -1.30 -36.91 24.09
N LEU A 83 -1.10 -37.43 22.89
CA LEU A 83 -2.19 -37.90 22.03
C LEU A 83 -2.97 -39.04 22.72
N LEU A 84 -2.27 -40.01 23.29
CA LEU A 84 -2.88 -41.14 24.00
C LEU A 84 -3.70 -40.66 25.21
N LEU A 85 -3.17 -39.73 26.00
CA LEU A 85 -3.89 -39.14 27.13
C LEU A 85 -5.15 -38.40 26.68
N ASN A 86 -5.08 -37.62 25.59
CA ASN A 86 -6.25 -36.94 25.04
C ASN A 86 -7.32 -37.95 24.58
N LEU A 87 -6.91 -39.04 23.92
CA LEU A 87 -7.83 -40.11 23.52
C LEU A 87 -8.49 -40.79 24.73
N LEU A 88 -7.73 -41.02 25.80
CA LEU A 88 -8.27 -41.56 27.05
C LEU A 88 -9.28 -40.61 27.68
N VAL A 89 -8.99 -39.30 27.74
CA VAL A 89 -9.93 -38.30 28.26
C VAL A 89 -11.24 -38.31 27.47
N VAL A 90 -11.17 -38.31 26.14
CA VAL A 90 -12.35 -38.40 25.27
C VAL A 90 -13.12 -39.68 25.56
N TYR A 91 -12.44 -40.84 25.60
CA TYR A 91 -13.07 -42.12 25.89
C TYR A 91 -13.81 -42.15 27.24
N PHE A 92 -13.20 -41.62 28.30
CA PHE A 92 -13.84 -41.54 29.61
C PHE A 92 -15.02 -40.57 29.63
N SER A 93 -14.91 -39.43 28.93
CA SER A 93 -16.03 -38.48 28.83
C SER A 93 -17.22 -39.06 28.07
N THR A 94 -16.99 -39.82 26.99
CA THR A 94 -18.08 -40.48 26.26
C THR A 94 -18.75 -41.54 27.11
N LEU A 95 -17.95 -42.33 27.85
CA LEU A 95 -18.47 -43.33 28.77
C LEU A 95 -19.33 -42.68 29.87
N ALA A 96 -18.86 -41.59 30.47
CA ALA A 96 -19.61 -40.85 31.49
C ALA A 96 -20.96 -40.34 30.96
N ASN A 97 -20.96 -39.74 29.76
CA ASN A 97 -22.20 -39.24 29.13
C ASN A 97 -23.18 -40.38 28.82
N GLU A 98 -22.71 -41.53 28.34
CA GLU A 98 -23.57 -42.70 28.10
C GLU A 98 -24.19 -43.23 29.39
N TYR A 99 -23.41 -43.29 30.47
CA TYR A 99 -23.91 -43.68 31.80
C TYR A 99 -24.95 -42.69 32.32
N GLU A 100 -24.70 -41.38 32.20
CA GLU A 100 -25.63 -40.33 32.61
C GLU A 100 -26.96 -40.42 31.84
N LEU A 101 -26.88 -40.58 30.51
CA LEU A 101 -28.06 -40.78 29.66
C LEU A 101 -28.84 -42.05 30.02
N LYS A 102 -28.16 -43.13 30.40
CA LYS A 102 -28.80 -44.38 30.84
C LYS A 102 -29.54 -44.19 32.17
N ILE A 103 -28.93 -43.50 33.14
CA ILE A 103 -29.57 -43.16 34.42
C ILE A 103 -30.79 -42.26 34.22
N LEU A 104 -30.71 -41.30 33.28
CA LEU A 104 -31.82 -40.41 32.95
C LEU A 104 -32.99 -41.15 32.27
N LYS A 105 -32.69 -42.14 31.41
CA LYS A 105 -33.72 -43.00 30.79
C LYS A 105 -34.47 -43.85 31.80
N ASP A 106 -33.78 -44.41 32.79
CA ASP A 106 -34.39 -45.30 33.79
C ASP A 106 -35.22 -44.56 34.84
N LYS A 107 -34.97 -43.26 35.07
CA LYS A 107 -35.65 -42.49 36.14
C LYS A 107 -36.93 -41.78 35.72
N GLY A 108 -37.31 -41.82 34.44
CA GLY A 108 -38.44 -41.03 33.93
C GLY A 108 -38.10 -39.54 33.97
N ILE A 109 -38.18 -38.86 32.84
CA ILE A 109 -37.92 -37.43 32.77
C ILE A 109 -39.02 -36.71 33.56
N SER A 110 -38.64 -35.90 34.55
CA SER A 110 -39.63 -35.12 35.30
C SER A 110 -40.34 -34.15 34.36
N THR A 111 -41.65 -33.97 34.57
CA THR A 111 -42.46 -33.08 33.72
C THR A 111 -41.90 -31.65 33.71
N ASN A 112 -41.31 -31.21 34.83
CA ASN A 112 -40.65 -29.91 34.95
C ASN A 112 -39.41 -29.80 34.04
N LEU A 113 -38.56 -30.83 34.00
CA LEU A 113 -37.40 -30.86 33.11
C LEU A 113 -37.82 -30.82 31.63
N TYR A 114 -38.93 -31.46 31.29
CA TYR A 114 -39.49 -31.40 29.95
C TYR A 114 -39.96 -29.98 29.58
N PHE A 115 -40.67 -29.30 30.48
CA PHE A 115 -41.10 -27.91 30.25
C PHE A 115 -39.89 -26.96 30.12
N ASP A 116 -38.89 -27.08 31.00
CA ASP A 116 -37.67 -26.28 30.92
C ASP A 116 -36.93 -26.50 29.58
N LEU A 117 -36.84 -27.75 29.13
CA LEU A 117 -36.19 -28.09 27.87
C LEU A 117 -36.98 -27.55 26.67
N ARG A 118 -38.32 -27.62 26.74
CA ARG A 118 -39.20 -27.05 25.72
C ARG A 118 -39.06 -25.53 25.65
N ASP A 119 -39.02 -24.84 26.78
CA ASP A 119 -38.90 -23.38 26.81
C ASP A 119 -37.54 -22.93 26.26
N LYS A 120 -36.45 -23.61 26.65
CA LYS A 120 -35.12 -23.39 26.05
C LYS A 120 -35.11 -23.66 24.56
N TYR A 121 -35.82 -24.70 24.11
CA TYR A 121 -35.92 -25.01 22.68
C TYR A 121 -36.67 -23.91 21.91
N LEU A 122 -37.76 -23.38 22.48
CA LEU A 122 -38.50 -22.26 21.91
C LEU A 122 -37.66 -20.98 21.86
N GLU A 123 -36.91 -20.68 22.92
CA GLU A 123 -35.96 -19.56 22.96
C GLU A 123 -34.91 -19.70 21.85
N LYS A 124 -34.34 -20.89 21.65
CA LYS A 124 -33.39 -21.14 20.56
C LYS A 124 -34.00 -21.03 19.16
N ILE A 125 -35.27 -21.40 18.99
CA ILE A 125 -35.98 -21.15 17.74
C ILE A 125 -36.14 -19.64 17.49
N GLU A 126 -36.51 -18.87 18.51
CA GLU A 126 -36.67 -17.42 18.39
C GLU A 126 -35.34 -16.73 18.07
N GLU A 127 -34.25 -17.12 18.75
CA GLU A 127 -32.89 -16.67 18.44
C GLU A 127 -32.52 -16.98 16.98
N ALA A 128 -32.77 -18.21 16.51
CA ALA A 128 -32.48 -18.60 15.14
C ALA A 128 -33.30 -17.79 14.12
N GLN A 129 -34.57 -17.51 14.41
CA GLN A 129 -35.42 -16.66 13.56
C GLN A 129 -34.90 -15.22 13.49
N LYS A 130 -34.46 -14.65 14.62
CA LYS A 130 -33.82 -13.33 14.67
C LYS A 130 -32.55 -13.29 13.83
N LEU A 131 -31.71 -14.33 13.93
CA LEU A 131 -30.50 -14.45 13.13
C LEU A 131 -30.82 -14.50 11.62
N VAL A 132 -31.79 -15.31 11.20
CA VAL A 132 -32.22 -15.37 9.79
C VAL A 132 -32.79 -14.04 9.30
N ALA A 133 -33.56 -13.34 10.13
CA ALA A 133 -34.07 -12.01 9.79
C ALA A 133 -32.94 -10.99 9.61
N ASN A 134 -31.94 -11.03 10.50
CA ASN A 134 -30.77 -10.17 10.44
C ASN A 134 -29.89 -10.48 9.22
N GLU A 135 -29.69 -11.76 8.90
CA GLU A 135 -28.96 -12.20 7.70
C GLU A 135 -29.63 -11.68 6.42
N LYS A 136 -30.97 -11.79 6.34
CA LYS A 136 -31.73 -11.20 5.22
C LYS A 136 -31.57 -9.68 5.11
N HIS A 137 -31.54 -8.98 6.25
CA HIS A 137 -31.31 -7.54 6.27
C HIS A 137 -29.91 -7.22 5.73
N ILE A 138 -28.87 -7.87 6.25
CA ILE A 138 -27.48 -7.70 5.80
C ILE A 138 -27.34 -8.02 4.30
N GLN A 139 -28.00 -9.07 3.82
CA GLN A 139 -28.01 -9.42 2.41
C GLN A 139 -28.62 -8.29 1.57
N SER A 140 -29.75 -7.72 1.99
CA SER A 140 -30.38 -6.61 1.28
C SER A 140 -29.52 -5.33 1.26
N GLU A 141 -28.77 -5.07 2.33
CA GLU A 141 -27.82 -3.95 2.37
C GLU A 141 -26.62 -4.20 1.44
N ASN A 142 -26.09 -5.42 1.41
CA ASN A 142 -25.02 -5.80 0.50
C ASN A 142 -25.43 -5.65 -0.97
N ASP A 143 -26.66 -6.03 -1.32
CA ASP A 143 -27.17 -5.87 -2.68
C ASP A 143 -27.28 -4.38 -3.07
N ARG A 144 -27.76 -3.52 -2.16
CA ARG A 144 -27.78 -2.06 -2.36
C ARG A 144 -26.38 -1.47 -2.51
N MET A 145 -25.42 -1.95 -1.73
CA MET A 145 -24.02 -1.52 -1.84
C MET A 145 -23.42 -1.92 -3.18
N ARG A 146 -23.72 -3.13 -3.69
CA ARG A 146 -23.29 -3.58 -5.02
C ARG A 146 -23.87 -2.71 -6.13
N GLU A 147 -25.17 -2.42 -6.09
CA GLU A 147 -25.81 -1.49 -7.03
C GLU A 147 -25.15 -0.11 -7.01
N SER A 148 -24.80 0.38 -5.83
CA SER A 148 -24.10 1.66 -5.67
C SER A 148 -22.70 1.62 -6.28
N VAL A 149 -21.95 0.55 -6.07
CA VAL A 149 -20.60 0.35 -6.65
C VAL A 149 -20.68 0.32 -8.17
N ASP A 150 -21.62 -0.43 -8.75
CA ASP A 150 -21.80 -0.50 -10.21
C ASP A 150 -22.11 0.89 -10.81
N LEU A 151 -22.93 1.68 -10.11
CA LEU A 151 -23.23 3.06 -10.50
C LEU A 151 -21.98 3.95 -10.46
N TYR A 152 -21.15 3.86 -9.41
CA TYR A 152 -19.91 4.62 -9.32
C TYR A 152 -18.88 4.21 -10.38
N VAL A 153 -18.74 2.92 -10.66
CA VAL A 153 -17.87 2.42 -11.74
C VAL A 153 -18.33 2.96 -13.10
N GLY A 154 -19.63 2.95 -13.36
CA GLY A 154 -20.20 3.53 -14.57
C GLY A 154 -19.91 5.03 -14.70
N ASN A 155 -20.01 5.78 -13.60
CA ASN A 155 -19.70 7.21 -13.57
C ASN A 155 -18.20 7.49 -13.77
N LEU A 156 -17.32 6.69 -13.16
CA LEU A 156 -15.87 6.81 -13.33
C LEU A 156 -15.46 6.59 -14.79
N LYS A 157 -16.04 5.59 -15.45
CA LYS A 157 -15.77 5.34 -16.87
C LYS A 157 -16.16 6.53 -17.75
N LYS A 158 -17.35 7.10 -17.53
CA LYS A 158 -17.79 8.32 -18.24
C LYS A 158 -16.87 9.51 -17.99
N LEU A 159 -16.37 9.65 -16.76
CA LEU A 159 -15.44 10.72 -16.41
C LEU A 159 -14.08 10.54 -17.09
N GLU A 160 -13.59 9.31 -17.17
CA GLU A 160 -12.36 8.97 -17.87
C GLU A 160 -12.48 9.20 -19.38
N GLU A 161 -13.60 8.83 -19.99
CA GLU A 161 -13.93 9.15 -21.38
C GLU A 161 -13.91 10.67 -21.62
N SER A 162 -14.59 11.45 -20.77
CA SER A 162 -14.61 12.91 -20.86
C SER A 162 -13.22 13.53 -20.68
N LYS A 163 -12.41 13.01 -19.74
CA LYS A 163 -11.02 13.43 -19.56
C LYS A 163 -10.18 13.17 -20.81
N ASN A 164 -10.33 12.00 -21.42
CA ASN A 164 -9.61 11.66 -22.64
C ASN A 164 -10.03 12.54 -23.82
N GLU A 165 -11.32 12.86 -23.94
CA GLU A 165 -11.82 13.83 -24.92
C GLU A 165 -11.22 15.23 -24.71
N MET A 166 -11.17 15.71 -23.47
CA MET A 166 -10.53 16.99 -23.13
C MET A 166 -9.03 16.96 -23.45
N GLN A 167 -8.33 15.88 -23.10
CA GLN A 167 -6.90 15.74 -23.41
C GLN A 167 -6.66 15.79 -24.93
N GLN A 168 -7.46 15.08 -25.72
CA GLN A 168 -7.37 15.16 -27.18
C GLN A 168 -7.66 16.57 -27.72
N GLN A 169 -8.52 17.34 -27.06
CA GLN A 169 -8.73 18.75 -27.42
C GLN A 169 -7.51 19.61 -27.05
N PHE A 170 -6.89 19.36 -25.91
CA PHE A 170 -5.64 20.01 -25.50
C PHE A 170 -4.47 19.67 -26.44
N ASP A 171 -4.30 18.41 -26.81
CA ASP A 171 -3.22 17.99 -27.72
C ASP A 171 -3.38 18.63 -29.11
N LYS A 172 -4.62 18.91 -29.54
CA LYS A 172 -4.90 19.69 -30.77
C LYS A 172 -4.57 21.17 -30.62
N LEU A 173 -4.56 21.71 -29.40
CA LEU A 173 -4.20 23.09 -29.09
C LEU A 173 -2.68 23.25 -28.89
N ASP A 174 -1.97 22.21 -28.45
CA ASP A 174 -0.52 22.23 -28.18
C ASP A 174 0.35 22.30 -29.46
N ASP A 175 -0.29 22.45 -30.63
CA ASP A 175 0.31 22.89 -31.89
C ASP A 175 0.82 24.36 -31.83
N VAL A 176 0.88 24.98 -30.65
CA VAL A 176 1.50 26.29 -30.39
C VAL A 176 2.99 26.31 -30.77
N THR A 177 3.63 25.14 -30.83
CA THR A 177 5.00 24.99 -31.36
C THR A 177 5.14 25.47 -32.81
N MET A 178 4.05 25.61 -33.57
CA MET A 178 4.06 26.24 -34.90
C MET A 178 4.60 27.67 -34.91
N ILE A 179 4.54 28.38 -33.78
CA ILE A 179 5.00 29.77 -33.66
C ILE A 179 6.49 29.82 -33.27
N ASN A 180 7.11 28.70 -32.90
CA ASN A 180 8.53 28.65 -32.57
C ASN A 180 9.40 28.74 -33.84
N GLY A 181 10.31 29.70 -33.88
CA GLY A 181 11.20 29.88 -35.02
C GLY A 181 12.10 31.11 -34.95
N ASP A 182 13.07 31.14 -35.86
CA ASP A 182 13.86 32.32 -36.16
C ASP A 182 13.06 33.26 -37.06
N TYR A 183 12.82 34.49 -36.61
CA TYR A 183 12.07 35.46 -37.38
C TYR A 183 12.90 36.70 -37.72
N VAL A 184 12.72 37.20 -38.93
CA VAL A 184 13.16 38.53 -39.32
C VAL A 184 11.95 39.46 -39.19
N LEU A 185 12.04 40.38 -38.24
CA LEU A 185 11.05 41.40 -37.97
C LEU A 185 11.28 42.58 -38.92
N ASP A 186 10.32 42.81 -39.81
CA ASP A 186 10.27 43.97 -40.69
C ASP A 186 9.25 44.98 -40.12
N VAL A 187 9.75 46.08 -39.56
CA VAL A 187 8.97 47.24 -39.16
C VAL A 187 9.31 48.34 -40.14
N GLU A 188 8.34 49.15 -40.58
CA GLU A 188 8.45 50.16 -41.65
C GLU A 188 9.73 51.03 -41.66
N THR A 189 10.41 51.15 -40.52
CA THR A 189 11.62 51.96 -40.32
C THR A 189 12.90 51.18 -39.98
N SER A 190 12.84 49.86 -39.71
CA SER A 190 14.02 49.06 -39.32
C SER A 190 13.83 47.55 -39.45
N ILE A 191 14.83 46.86 -39.98
CA ILE A 191 14.91 45.39 -39.99
C ILE A 191 15.63 44.93 -38.72
N GLN A 192 14.96 44.12 -37.89
CA GLN A 192 15.54 43.51 -36.69
C GLN A 192 15.48 41.98 -36.79
N LYS A 193 16.53 41.27 -36.36
CA LYS A 193 16.47 39.81 -36.20
C LYS A 193 16.00 39.50 -34.79
N LYS A 194 14.96 38.68 -34.67
CA LYS A 194 14.42 38.24 -33.39
C LYS A 194 14.21 36.73 -33.40
N PHE A 195 14.75 36.05 -32.40
CA PHE A 195 14.39 34.66 -32.13
C PHE A 195 13.19 34.64 -31.20
N ILE A 196 12.14 33.91 -31.59
CA ILE A 196 10.91 33.80 -30.81
C ILE A 196 10.72 32.35 -30.38
N LYS A 197 10.70 32.12 -29.07
CA LYS A 197 10.48 30.80 -28.48
C LYS A 197 9.33 30.86 -27.47
N PHE A 198 8.28 30.10 -27.75
CA PHE A 198 7.20 29.80 -26.81
C PHE A 198 7.56 28.54 -26.03
N GLU A 199 7.64 28.66 -24.71
CA GLU A 199 7.78 27.54 -23.78
C GLU A 199 6.86 27.74 -22.58
N SER A 200 5.98 26.75 -22.32
CA SER A 200 5.18 26.67 -21.09
C SER A 200 4.37 27.94 -20.75
N GLY A 201 3.77 28.60 -21.76
CA GLY A 201 2.98 29.82 -21.56
C GLY A 201 3.79 31.12 -21.45
N MET A 202 5.11 31.07 -21.66
CA MET A 202 5.97 32.25 -21.79
C MET A 202 6.47 32.41 -23.23
N LEU A 203 6.55 33.65 -23.67
CA LEU A 203 7.20 34.09 -24.89
C LEU A 203 8.58 34.64 -24.56
N VAL A 204 9.63 34.04 -25.10
CA VAL A 204 10.98 34.59 -25.01
C VAL A 204 11.35 35.18 -26.36
N GLU A 205 11.54 36.49 -26.39
CA GLU A 205 12.13 37.20 -27.53
C GLU A 205 13.62 37.43 -27.24
N THR A 206 14.50 36.89 -28.10
CA THR A 206 15.94 37.21 -28.08
C THR A 206 16.26 38.09 -29.29
N ASP A 207 16.85 39.25 -29.07
CA ASP A 207 17.28 40.13 -30.16
C ASP A 207 18.65 39.73 -30.75
N ALA A 208 19.13 40.48 -31.75
CA ALA A 208 20.41 40.23 -32.41
C ALA A 208 21.65 40.44 -31.51
N TYR A 209 21.47 41.01 -30.32
CA TYR A 209 22.53 41.28 -29.34
C TYR A 209 22.42 40.35 -28.11
N ASP A 210 21.66 39.26 -28.23
CA ASP A 210 21.37 38.29 -27.17
C ASP A 210 20.62 38.87 -25.95
N PHE A 211 19.99 40.04 -26.06
CA PHE A 211 19.10 40.51 -25.00
C PHE A 211 17.81 39.69 -25.02
N LYS A 212 17.55 39.01 -23.91
CA LYS A 212 16.30 38.27 -23.68
C LYS A 212 15.25 39.18 -23.06
N THR A 213 14.09 39.22 -23.68
CA THR A 213 12.87 39.77 -23.09
C THR A 213 11.86 38.64 -22.93
N GLU A 214 11.42 38.42 -21.69
CA GLU A 214 10.41 37.42 -21.35
C GLU A 214 9.04 38.09 -21.23
N TYR A 215 8.05 37.50 -21.88
CA TYR A 215 6.65 37.90 -21.75
C TYR A 215 5.82 36.72 -21.27
N TYR A 216 4.83 37.02 -20.43
CA TYR A 216 3.74 36.10 -20.15
C TYR A 216 2.67 36.23 -21.23
N ILE A 217 2.07 35.11 -21.60
CA ILE A 217 1.02 35.06 -22.63
C ILE A 217 -0.32 34.78 -21.96
N GLU A 218 -1.31 35.58 -22.31
CA GLU A 218 -2.70 35.39 -21.91
C GLU A 218 -3.61 35.30 -23.13
N ASN A 219 -4.77 34.66 -22.98
CA ASN A 219 -5.82 34.59 -24.00
C ASN A 219 -5.31 34.11 -25.37
N PHE A 220 -4.38 33.16 -25.36
CA PHE A 220 -3.90 32.55 -26.58
C PHE A 220 -5.04 31.79 -27.28
N CYS A 221 -5.28 32.11 -28.54
CA CYS A 221 -6.27 31.48 -29.38
C CYS A 221 -5.70 31.29 -30.78
N TYR A 222 -5.80 30.07 -31.31
CA TYR A 222 -5.43 29.75 -32.68
C TYR A 222 -6.66 29.29 -33.46
N ASN A 223 -7.04 30.06 -34.47
CA ASN A 223 -8.07 29.70 -35.42
C ASN A 223 -7.44 29.02 -36.64
N LYS A 224 -7.38 27.69 -36.61
CA LYS A 224 -6.82 26.85 -37.69
C LYS A 224 -7.50 27.07 -39.05
N LYS A 225 -8.82 27.33 -39.08
CA LYS A 225 -9.54 27.54 -40.35
C LYS A 225 -9.14 28.84 -41.05
N GLN A 226 -8.81 29.85 -40.26
CA GLN A 226 -8.39 31.17 -40.77
C GLN A 226 -6.87 31.33 -40.80
N GLY A 227 -6.12 30.39 -40.19
CA GLY A 227 -4.69 30.54 -39.97
C GLY A 227 -4.37 31.77 -39.12
N VAL A 228 -5.19 32.10 -38.11
CA VAL A 228 -4.99 33.32 -37.29
C VAL A 228 -4.67 32.93 -35.85
N VAL A 229 -3.62 33.51 -35.30
CA VAL A 229 -3.27 33.44 -33.88
C VAL A 229 -3.56 34.79 -33.24
N THR A 230 -4.24 34.78 -32.09
CA THR A 230 -4.40 35.94 -31.22
C THR A 230 -3.91 35.62 -29.83
N PHE A 231 -3.17 36.53 -29.21
CA PHE A 231 -2.81 36.45 -27.81
C PHE A 231 -2.52 37.83 -27.25
N ASN A 232 -2.54 37.95 -25.93
CA ASN A 232 -2.01 39.12 -25.25
C ASN A 232 -0.65 38.77 -24.65
N LYS A 233 0.34 39.65 -24.79
CA LYS A 233 1.64 39.51 -24.10
C LYS A 233 1.89 40.68 -23.17
N PHE A 234 2.50 40.42 -22.02
CA PHE A 234 2.99 41.45 -21.09
C PHE A 234 4.37 41.09 -20.57
N LYS A 235 5.23 42.10 -20.40
CA LYS A 235 6.63 41.90 -20.00
C LYS A 235 6.69 41.40 -18.55
N LYS A 236 7.51 40.38 -18.30
CA LYS A 236 7.61 39.69 -17.00
C LYS A 236 8.04 40.60 -15.84
N ASP A 237 8.90 41.57 -16.09
CA ASP A 237 9.48 42.44 -15.06
C ASP A 237 8.56 43.60 -14.61
N LEU A 238 7.30 43.61 -15.02
CA LEU A 238 6.33 44.66 -14.67
C LEU A 238 5.52 44.30 -13.42
N ASP A 239 5.38 45.28 -12.52
CA ASP A 239 4.48 45.22 -11.36
C ASP A 239 3.01 45.03 -11.81
N GLU A 240 2.18 44.40 -10.97
CA GLU A 240 0.80 44.01 -11.29
C GLU A 240 -0.06 45.18 -11.77
N THR A 241 0.16 46.37 -11.20
CA THR A 241 -0.53 47.61 -11.60
C THR A 241 -0.10 48.10 -12.98
N MET A 242 1.14 47.83 -13.40
CA MET A 242 1.67 48.18 -14.72
C MET A 242 1.35 47.12 -15.79
N ARG A 243 0.93 45.90 -15.39
CA ARG A 243 0.61 44.81 -16.33
C ARG A 243 -0.54 45.21 -17.28
N TYR A 244 -1.62 45.76 -16.74
CA TYR A 244 -2.79 46.15 -17.54
C TYR A 244 -2.50 47.31 -18.49
N GLN A 245 -1.56 48.20 -18.14
CA GLN A 245 -1.19 49.34 -18.99
C GLN A 245 -0.26 48.94 -20.14
N ASN A 246 0.45 47.83 -20.01
CA ASN A 246 1.42 47.32 -20.99
C ASN A 246 0.94 46.05 -21.69
N LEU A 247 -0.37 45.80 -21.70
CA LEU A 247 -0.95 44.68 -22.41
C LEU A 247 -0.79 44.91 -23.92
N ILE A 248 0.01 44.08 -24.57
CA ILE A 248 0.16 44.11 -26.02
C ILE A 248 -0.79 43.09 -26.61
N SER A 249 -1.82 43.56 -27.32
CA SER A 249 -2.71 42.66 -28.06
C SER A 249 -2.08 42.33 -29.40
N CYS A 250 -1.85 41.04 -29.62
CA CYS A 250 -1.21 40.49 -30.79
C CYS A 250 -2.23 39.70 -31.61
N ARG A 251 -2.31 39.99 -32.91
CA ARG A 251 -3.10 39.21 -33.88
C ARG A 251 -2.30 38.98 -35.14
N TYR A 252 -1.93 37.74 -35.41
CA TYR A 252 -1.16 37.35 -36.59
C TYR A 252 -1.90 36.35 -37.47
N SER A 253 -1.81 36.53 -38.78
CA SER A 253 -2.10 35.52 -39.78
C SER A 253 -0.83 34.73 -40.08
N ILE A 254 -0.92 33.40 -39.99
CA ILE A 254 0.13 32.45 -40.36
C ILE A 254 0.10 32.26 -41.88
N PHE A 255 1.26 32.34 -42.52
CA PHE A 255 1.46 31.96 -43.91
C PHE A 255 2.69 31.05 -44.03
N GLU A 256 2.90 30.46 -45.21
CA GLU A 256 3.88 29.38 -45.44
C GLU A 256 5.31 29.69 -44.92
N ASN A 257 5.70 30.97 -44.93
CA ASN A 257 7.05 31.44 -44.57
C ASN A 257 7.05 32.46 -43.42
N GLY A 258 6.01 32.53 -42.57
CA GLY A 258 6.01 33.51 -41.48
C GLY A 258 4.67 33.86 -40.85
N LEU A 259 4.66 34.97 -40.11
CA LEU A 259 3.52 35.54 -39.42
C LEU A 259 3.37 37.01 -39.82
N GLU A 260 2.17 37.45 -40.19
CA GLU A 260 1.88 38.85 -40.52
C GLU A 260 0.67 39.31 -39.72
N GLY A 261 0.78 40.43 -39.01
CA GLY A 261 -0.23 40.80 -38.04
C GLY A 261 -0.14 42.23 -37.56
N HIS A 262 -0.80 42.49 -36.44
CA HIS A 262 -0.75 43.77 -35.76
C HIS A 262 -0.37 43.57 -34.29
N GLU A 263 0.55 44.40 -33.81
CA GLU A 263 0.87 44.59 -32.39
C GLU A 263 0.45 46.00 -32.00
N ASN A 264 -0.53 46.15 -31.10
CA ASN A 264 -1.07 47.47 -30.70
C ASN A 264 -1.45 48.38 -31.88
N GLY A 265 -1.97 47.78 -32.97
CA GLY A 265 -2.37 48.50 -34.18
C GLY A 265 -1.23 48.79 -35.16
N VAL A 266 0.03 48.51 -34.80
CA VAL A 266 1.17 48.61 -35.72
C VAL A 266 1.28 47.32 -36.52
N LYS A 267 1.34 47.43 -37.85
CA LYS A 267 1.51 46.27 -38.72
C LYS A 267 2.92 45.69 -38.55
N VAL A 268 3.00 44.39 -38.30
CA VAL A 268 4.25 43.68 -38.07
C VAL A 268 4.32 42.44 -38.96
N LYS A 269 5.48 42.22 -39.59
CA LYS A 269 5.75 41.01 -40.38
C LYS A 269 6.98 40.28 -39.88
N TYR A 270 6.79 39.02 -39.53
CA TYR A 270 7.83 38.09 -39.10
C TYR A 270 8.04 37.06 -40.21
N ASN A 271 9.15 37.14 -40.93
CA ASN A 271 9.50 36.12 -41.93
C ASN A 271 10.32 35.02 -41.24
N ARG A 272 9.85 33.78 -41.30
CA ARG A 272 10.55 32.61 -40.77
C ARG A 272 11.79 32.34 -41.64
N ARG A 273 12.93 32.13 -40.99
CA ARG A 273 14.18 31.74 -41.65
C ARG A 273 14.26 30.24 -41.92
#